data_AF-A0A7L2S0G6-F1
#
_entry.id   AF-A0A7L2S0G6-F1
#
_cell.length_a   1.000
_cell.length_b   1.000
_cell.length_c   1.000
_cell.angle_alpha   90.00
_cell.angle_beta   90.00
_cell.angle_gamma   90.00
#
_symmetry.space_group_name_H-M   'P 1'
#
loop_
_entity.id
_entity.type
_entity.pdbx_description
1 polymer ?
#
loop_
_entity_poly.entity_id
_entity_poly.type
_entity_poly.pdbx_seq_one_letter_code
_entity_poly.pdbx_strand_id
1 'polypeptide(L)'
;MSAGNDCPPQTLARPALGEKEAAELVERVFGLKVSWLRPLPSYDDQNFHVCVSTKSGAAEGADEFVLKITNSEDSQEPELIEVQTQAMMFLGAQGFPSATAYLTKDGHIMSLESGGTGPEKKQHMVRLLTYLPGTPVAKIAPSAQLLFEIGQLAARLDKTLAEKFHHPSVQSLHRGQFIWNLANVPLLEQYLPTLGHNTHRALVEQVIEQFKDKVVPKLSSFRAC
;
A
#
# COMPACT_ATOMS: atom_id res chain seq x y z
N MET A 1 3.16 -7.03 43.13
CA MET A 1 2.87 -8.08 42.14
C MET A 1 2.76 -7.39 40.80
N SER A 2 3.84 -7.46 40.01
CA SER A 2 3.96 -6.75 38.74
C SER A 2 3.21 -7.54 37.67
N ALA A 3 2.12 -6.98 37.16
CA ALA A 3 1.47 -7.51 35.96
C ALA A 3 2.36 -7.13 34.76
N GLY A 4 2.92 -8.15 34.10
CA GLY A 4 3.65 -7.99 32.85
C GLY A 4 2.73 -7.45 31.78
N ASN A 5 3.09 -6.31 31.21
CA ASN A 5 2.59 -5.89 29.91
C ASN A 5 3.32 -6.74 28.85
N ASP A 6 2.87 -7.97 28.67
CA ASP A 6 3.25 -8.77 27.51
C ASP A 6 2.45 -8.24 26.31
N CYS A 7 2.99 -7.22 25.66
CA CYS A 7 2.65 -6.95 24.28
C CYS A 7 3.05 -8.21 23.49
N PRO A 8 2.12 -8.90 22.81
CA PRO A 8 2.49 -10.09 22.06
C PRO A 8 3.62 -9.74 21.09
N PRO A 9 4.64 -10.62 20.94
CA PRO A 9 5.75 -10.35 20.05
C PRO A 9 5.18 -10.07 18.66
N GLN A 10 5.35 -8.84 18.17
CA GLN A 10 5.00 -8.50 16.80
C GLN A 10 5.89 -9.35 15.90
N THR A 11 5.34 -10.44 15.38
CA THR A 11 5.99 -11.23 14.35
C THR A 11 6.30 -10.27 13.21
N LEU A 12 7.58 -10.07 12.86
CA LEU A 12 7.96 -9.08 11.86
C LEU A 12 7.31 -9.44 10.52
N ALA A 13 6.16 -8.83 10.20
CA ALA A 13 5.40 -9.12 8.98
C ALA A 13 6.06 -8.50 7.75
N ARG A 14 6.90 -7.48 7.98
CA ARG A 14 7.62 -6.76 6.96
C ARG A 14 8.69 -7.63 6.28
N PRO A 15 8.75 -7.64 4.94
CA PRO A 15 9.84 -8.29 4.22
C PRO A 15 11.18 -7.58 4.46
N ALA A 16 12.26 -8.34 4.50
CA ALA A 16 13.62 -7.83 4.75
C ALA A 16 14.61 -8.28 3.66
N LEU A 17 14.22 -8.18 2.38
CA LEU A 17 15.10 -8.55 1.28
C LEU A 17 16.18 -7.49 1.07
N GLY A 18 17.40 -7.92 0.81
CA GLY A 18 18.47 -7.06 0.30
C GLY A 18 18.27 -6.70 -1.17
N GLU A 19 18.99 -5.67 -1.66
CA GLU A 19 18.92 -5.24 -3.06
C GLU A 19 19.26 -6.37 -4.06
N LYS A 20 20.24 -7.22 -3.71
CA LYS A 20 20.63 -8.38 -4.53
C LYS A 20 19.49 -9.41 -4.63
N GLU A 21 18.88 -9.76 -3.51
CA GLU A 21 17.76 -10.70 -3.47
C GLU A 21 16.54 -10.14 -4.23
N ALA A 22 16.27 -8.84 -4.10
CA ALA A 22 15.23 -8.16 -4.83
C ALA A 22 15.49 -8.14 -6.35
N ALA A 23 16.75 -7.97 -6.78
CA ALA A 23 17.11 -8.04 -8.20
C ALA A 23 16.95 -9.46 -8.76
N GLU A 24 17.42 -10.48 -8.03
CA GLU A 24 17.23 -11.89 -8.38
C GLU A 24 15.75 -12.27 -8.46
N LEU A 25 14.93 -11.73 -7.55
CA LEU A 25 13.48 -11.88 -7.55
C LEU A 25 12.85 -11.30 -8.84
N VAL A 26 13.27 -10.09 -9.26
CA VAL A 26 12.79 -9.46 -10.50
C VAL A 26 13.12 -10.32 -11.72
N GLU A 27 14.37 -10.77 -11.83
CA GLU A 27 14.83 -11.61 -12.94
C GLU A 27 14.11 -12.96 -12.97
N ARG A 28 13.91 -13.58 -11.81
CA ARG A 28 13.26 -14.88 -11.68
C ARG A 28 11.77 -14.82 -12.03
N VAL A 29 11.04 -13.86 -11.46
CA VAL A 29 9.57 -13.77 -11.56
C VAL A 29 9.10 -13.05 -12.82
N PHE A 30 9.78 -11.97 -13.21
CA PHE A 30 9.35 -11.10 -14.33
C PHE A 30 10.23 -11.20 -15.57
N GLY A 31 11.42 -11.83 -15.46
CA GLY A 31 12.30 -12.06 -16.61
C GLY A 31 13.05 -10.82 -17.10
N LEU A 32 13.10 -9.78 -16.29
CA LEU A 32 13.75 -8.52 -16.60
C LEU A 32 15.12 -8.46 -15.95
N LYS A 33 16.17 -8.23 -16.75
CA LYS A 33 17.53 -8.06 -16.25
C LYS A 33 17.69 -6.68 -15.61
N VAL A 34 18.01 -6.65 -14.32
CA VAL A 34 18.12 -5.42 -13.54
C VAL A 34 19.43 -4.69 -13.87
N SER A 35 19.33 -3.42 -14.24
CA SER A 35 20.50 -2.53 -14.42
C SER A 35 20.91 -1.89 -13.09
N TRP A 36 19.94 -1.37 -12.34
CA TRP A 36 20.14 -0.86 -10.99
C TRP A 36 18.82 -0.98 -10.21
N LEU A 37 18.93 -1.03 -8.89
CA LEU A 37 17.80 -1.14 -7.98
C LEU A 37 18.13 -0.37 -6.70
N ARG A 38 17.16 0.37 -6.15
CA ARG A 38 17.32 1.13 -4.90
C ARG A 38 16.08 1.05 -4.02
N PRO A 39 16.20 1.03 -2.69
CA PRO A 39 15.05 1.03 -1.80
C PRO A 39 14.25 2.33 -1.92
N LEU A 40 12.93 2.20 -1.80
CA LEU A 40 12.00 3.32 -1.62
C LEU A 40 11.50 3.34 -0.18
N PRO A 41 11.10 4.52 0.35
CA PRO A 41 10.42 4.58 1.65
C PRO A 41 9.22 3.63 1.69
N SER A 42 9.15 2.82 2.74
CA SER A 42 8.07 1.87 2.97
C SER A 42 7.83 1.67 4.47
N TYR A 43 6.61 1.27 4.81
CA TYR A 43 6.17 1.03 6.18
C TYR A 43 6.12 -0.48 6.47
N ASP A 44 4.96 -1.10 6.39
CA ASP A 44 4.79 -2.56 6.59
C ASP A 44 5.31 -3.37 5.40
N ASP A 45 5.26 -2.82 4.20
CA ASP A 45 5.76 -3.45 2.97
C ASP A 45 7.25 -3.14 2.71
N GLN A 46 7.80 -3.72 1.64
CA GLN A 46 9.10 -3.34 1.08
C GLN A 46 8.96 -2.95 -0.39
N ASN A 47 9.46 -1.76 -0.74
CA ASN A 47 9.38 -1.22 -2.10
C ASN A 47 10.77 -0.92 -2.65
N PHE A 48 10.99 -1.20 -3.93
CA PHE A 48 12.22 -0.84 -4.62
C PHE A 48 11.91 -0.14 -5.94
N HIS A 49 12.71 0.86 -6.27
CA HIS A 49 12.76 1.44 -7.61
C HIS A 49 13.77 0.64 -8.42
N VAL A 50 13.35 0.12 -9.57
CA VAL A 50 14.09 -0.82 -10.40
C VAL A 50 14.22 -0.25 -11.79
N CYS A 51 15.43 -0.19 -12.33
CA CYS A 51 15.65 0.05 -13.74
C CYS A 51 16.18 -1.22 -14.40
N VAL A 52 15.67 -1.52 -15.58
CA VAL A 52 15.99 -2.75 -16.31
C VAL A 52 16.77 -2.42 -17.57
N SER A 53 17.61 -3.35 -18.00
CA SER A 53 18.35 -3.21 -19.25
C SER A 53 17.47 -3.63 -20.43
N THR A 54 17.06 -2.69 -21.27
CA THR A 54 16.41 -3.00 -22.54
C THR A 54 17.44 -3.51 -23.54
N LYS A 55 17.25 -4.73 -24.07
CA LYS A 55 17.99 -5.15 -25.26
C LYS A 55 17.56 -4.27 -26.43
N SER A 56 18.52 -3.79 -27.22
CA SER A 56 18.28 -3.12 -28.50
C SER A 56 17.38 -3.99 -29.39
N GLY A 57 16.14 -3.57 -29.59
CA GLY A 57 15.14 -4.29 -30.40
C GLY A 57 13.92 -4.83 -29.64
N ALA A 58 13.82 -4.64 -28.32
CA ALA A 58 12.55 -4.84 -27.60
C ALA A 58 11.61 -3.66 -27.85
N ALA A 59 10.32 -3.94 -28.02
CA ALA A 59 9.27 -2.94 -28.23
C ALA A 59 9.27 -1.88 -27.12
N GLU A 60 8.91 -0.64 -27.47
CA GLU A 60 8.81 0.52 -26.57
C GLU A 60 8.05 0.15 -25.29
N GLY A 61 8.74 0.19 -24.16
CA GLY A 61 8.22 -0.11 -22.83
C GLY A 61 8.88 0.77 -21.78
N ALA A 62 8.33 0.79 -20.57
CA ALA A 62 8.95 1.52 -19.46
C ALA A 62 10.24 0.80 -19.02
N ASP A 63 11.33 1.55 -18.89
CA ASP A 63 12.63 1.02 -18.43
C ASP A 63 12.74 1.02 -16.89
N GLU A 64 11.77 1.64 -16.22
CA GLU A 64 11.74 1.85 -14.78
C GLU A 64 10.44 1.31 -14.17
N PHE A 65 10.57 0.64 -13.04
CA PHE A 65 9.51 -0.08 -12.33
C PHE A 65 9.60 0.12 -10.82
N VAL A 66 8.48 -0.10 -10.14
CA VAL A 66 8.41 -0.26 -8.68
C VAL A 66 8.13 -1.73 -8.37
N LEU A 67 9.10 -2.40 -7.76
CA LEU A 67 8.89 -3.71 -7.14
C LEU A 67 8.23 -3.48 -5.78
N LYS A 68 7.04 -4.04 -5.58
CA LYS A 68 6.35 -4.06 -4.30
C LYS A 68 6.31 -5.47 -3.74
N ILE A 69 6.79 -5.62 -2.52
CA ILE A 69 6.79 -6.86 -1.74
C ILE A 69 5.88 -6.62 -0.54
N THR A 70 4.71 -7.24 -0.56
CA THR A 70 3.68 -7.03 0.46
C THR A 70 4.06 -7.78 1.73
N ASN A 71 3.77 -7.21 2.90
CA ASN A 71 3.95 -7.86 4.19
C ASN A 71 3.23 -9.23 4.27
N SER A 72 3.72 -10.11 5.13
CA SER A 72 3.25 -11.51 5.18
C SER A 72 1.80 -11.67 5.61
N GLU A 73 1.28 -10.71 6.39
CA GLU A 73 -0.10 -10.74 6.91
C GLU A 73 -1.09 -10.36 5.81
N ASP A 74 -0.90 -9.22 5.15
CA ASP A 74 -1.75 -8.82 4.01
C ASP A 74 -1.58 -9.77 2.82
N SER A 75 -0.44 -10.46 2.70
CA SER A 75 -0.23 -11.49 1.67
C SER A 75 -1.12 -12.73 1.83
N GLN A 76 -1.79 -12.90 2.98
CA GLN A 76 -2.82 -13.93 3.17
C GLN A 76 -4.16 -13.56 2.50
N GLU A 77 -4.30 -12.32 2.02
CA GLU A 77 -5.52 -11.79 1.38
C GLU A 77 -5.26 -11.46 -0.10
N PRO A 78 -5.02 -12.46 -0.97
CA PRO A 78 -4.64 -12.22 -2.37
C PRO A 78 -5.70 -11.44 -3.14
N GLU A 79 -6.98 -11.64 -2.83
CA GLU A 79 -8.08 -10.92 -3.48
C GLU A 79 -8.06 -9.41 -3.21
N LEU A 80 -7.64 -8.99 -2.02
CA LEU A 80 -7.46 -7.57 -1.66
C LEU A 80 -6.35 -6.95 -2.51
N ILE A 81 -5.25 -7.67 -2.69
CA ILE A 81 -4.09 -7.21 -3.44
C ILE A 81 -4.41 -7.16 -4.95
N GLU A 82 -5.10 -8.18 -5.46
CA GLU A 82 -5.56 -8.26 -6.85
C GLU A 82 -6.45 -7.06 -7.19
N VAL A 83 -7.52 -6.83 -6.43
CA VAL A 83 -8.47 -5.74 -6.73
C VAL A 83 -7.81 -4.35 -6.67
N GLN A 84 -6.87 -4.13 -5.74
CA GLN A 84 -6.07 -2.90 -5.71
C GLN A 84 -5.24 -2.74 -7.00
N THR A 85 -4.59 -3.80 -7.47
CA THR A 85 -3.79 -3.77 -8.70
C THR A 85 -4.66 -3.51 -9.93
N GLN A 86 -5.79 -4.21 -10.01
CA GLN A 86 -6.76 -4.05 -11.10
C GLN A 86 -7.36 -2.64 -11.11
N ALA A 87 -7.65 -2.04 -9.95
CA ALA A 87 -8.09 -0.65 -9.86
C ALA A 87 -7.04 0.32 -10.42
N MET A 88 -5.75 0.10 -10.13
CA MET A 88 -4.67 0.92 -10.68
C MET A 88 -4.57 0.80 -12.21
N MET A 89 -4.65 -0.42 -12.75
CA MET A 89 -4.63 -0.69 -14.19
C MET A 89 -5.85 -0.09 -14.89
N PHE A 90 -7.04 -0.24 -14.29
CA PHE A 90 -8.28 0.34 -14.78
C PHE A 90 -8.19 1.88 -14.85
N LEU A 91 -7.66 2.53 -13.82
CA LEU A 91 -7.45 3.98 -13.82
C LEU A 91 -6.51 4.40 -14.95
N GLY A 92 -5.44 3.64 -15.19
CA GLY A 92 -4.55 3.85 -16.34
C GLY A 92 -5.31 3.81 -17.66
N ALA A 93 -6.17 2.81 -17.86
CA ALA A 93 -7.02 2.69 -19.05
C ALA A 93 -8.07 3.81 -19.17
N GLN A 94 -8.46 4.45 -18.06
CA GLN A 94 -9.32 5.64 -18.05
C GLN A 94 -8.53 6.96 -18.25
N GLY A 95 -7.22 6.90 -18.54
CA GLY A 95 -6.38 8.06 -18.82
C GLY A 95 -5.82 8.76 -17.58
N PHE A 96 -5.88 8.13 -16.41
CA PHE A 96 -5.16 8.63 -15.24
C PHE A 96 -3.67 8.26 -15.34
N PRO A 97 -2.77 9.11 -14.82
CA PRO A 97 -1.34 8.78 -14.69
C PRO A 97 -1.16 7.77 -13.53
N SER A 98 -1.62 6.53 -13.75
CA SER A 98 -1.59 5.43 -12.79
C SER A 98 -0.59 4.37 -13.21
N ALA A 99 0.11 3.79 -12.25
CA ALA A 99 1.03 2.70 -12.53
C ALA A 99 0.27 1.44 -12.98
N THR A 100 0.83 0.72 -13.94
CA THR A 100 0.25 -0.51 -14.50
C THR A 100 1.12 -1.70 -14.12
N ALA A 101 0.50 -2.85 -13.85
CA ALA A 101 1.26 -4.06 -13.52
C ALA A 101 2.02 -4.60 -14.73
N TYR A 102 3.26 -5.00 -14.49
CA TYR A 102 4.05 -5.80 -15.43
C TYR A 102 3.84 -7.28 -15.09
N LEU A 103 3.53 -8.08 -16.10
CA LEU A 103 3.18 -9.48 -15.92
C LEU A 103 4.39 -10.33 -15.53
N THR A 104 4.15 -11.32 -14.69
CA THR A 104 5.11 -12.40 -14.43
C THR A 104 5.35 -13.20 -15.71
N LYS A 105 6.40 -14.03 -15.72
CA LYS A 105 6.68 -14.96 -16.84
C LYS A 105 5.50 -15.88 -17.16
N ASP A 106 4.67 -16.18 -16.15
CA ASP A 106 3.49 -17.03 -16.28
C ASP A 106 2.22 -16.24 -16.63
N GLY A 107 2.33 -14.93 -16.89
CA GLY A 107 1.23 -14.08 -17.35
C GLY A 107 0.33 -13.53 -16.24
N HIS A 108 0.70 -13.68 -14.96
CA HIS A 108 -0.06 -13.17 -13.82
C HIS A 108 0.37 -11.75 -13.43
N ILE A 109 -0.49 -10.96 -12.77
CA ILE A 109 -0.14 -9.60 -12.32
C ILE A 109 0.60 -9.58 -10.97
N MET A 110 0.60 -10.70 -10.25
CA MET A 110 1.23 -10.88 -8.95
C MET A 110 1.75 -12.31 -8.78
N SER A 111 2.74 -12.50 -7.90
CA SER A 111 3.29 -13.82 -7.55
C SER A 111 3.46 -13.95 -6.04
N LEU A 112 3.12 -15.10 -5.48
CA LEU A 112 3.35 -15.40 -4.06
C LEU A 112 4.73 -16.03 -3.90
N GLU A 113 5.60 -15.34 -3.18
CA GLU A 113 7.03 -15.65 -3.14
C GLU A 113 7.48 -15.89 -1.70
N SER A 114 8.28 -16.93 -1.49
CA SER A 114 8.92 -17.18 -0.20
C SER A 114 10.13 -16.27 -0.04
N GLY A 115 10.17 -15.47 1.03
CA GLY A 115 11.26 -14.52 1.28
C GLY A 115 11.58 -14.32 2.77
N GLY A 116 12.74 -13.72 3.05
CA GLY A 116 13.22 -13.41 4.41
C GLY A 116 14.24 -14.42 4.97
N THR A 117 15.11 -13.94 5.86
CA THR A 117 16.22 -14.71 6.48
C THR A 117 15.83 -15.40 7.79
N GLY A 118 14.52 -15.63 8.02
CA GLY A 118 13.98 -16.22 9.25
C GLY A 118 13.82 -17.75 9.21
N PRO A 119 13.67 -18.40 10.39
CA PRO A 119 13.44 -19.84 10.51
C PRO A 119 12.10 -20.29 9.90
N GLU A 120 11.11 -19.39 9.81
CA GLU A 120 9.90 -19.58 9.02
C GLU A 120 10.01 -18.72 7.76
N LYS A 121 10.05 -19.38 6.59
CA LYS A 121 9.98 -18.70 5.30
C LYS A 121 8.57 -18.14 5.12
N LYS A 122 8.39 -16.86 5.45
CA LYS A 122 7.14 -16.16 5.23
C LYS A 122 6.89 -15.99 3.73
N GLN A 123 5.63 -16.05 3.35
CA GLN A 123 5.21 -15.82 1.99
C GLN A 123 4.80 -14.35 1.83
N HIS A 124 5.22 -13.76 0.72
CA HIS A 124 5.02 -12.37 0.39
C HIS A 124 4.45 -12.25 -1.01
N MET A 125 3.38 -11.48 -1.16
CA MET A 125 2.81 -11.18 -2.46
C MET A 125 3.64 -10.10 -3.15
N VAL A 126 4.17 -10.44 -4.32
CA VAL A 126 5.08 -9.61 -5.11
C VAL A 126 4.39 -9.13 -6.37
N ARG A 127 4.52 -7.82 -6.64
CA ARG A 127 4.03 -7.17 -7.86
C ARG A 127 5.11 -6.25 -8.42
N LEU A 128 5.17 -6.15 -9.74
CA LEU A 128 6.00 -5.16 -10.43
C LEU A 128 5.08 -4.17 -11.13
N LEU A 129 5.27 -2.88 -10.88
CA LEU A 129 4.44 -1.81 -11.42
C LEU A 129 5.31 -0.86 -12.25
N THR A 130 4.80 -0.28 -13.33
CA THR A 130 5.53 0.76 -14.07
C THR A 130 5.85 1.95 -13.15
N TYR A 131 7.05 2.51 -13.25
CA TYR A 131 7.39 3.71 -12.50
C TYR A 131 6.64 4.93 -13.04
N LEU A 132 6.06 5.73 -12.14
CA LEU A 132 5.46 7.01 -12.49
C LEU A 132 6.49 8.13 -12.28
N PRO A 133 7.03 8.73 -13.34
CA PRO A 133 7.96 9.84 -13.20
C PRO A 133 7.25 11.06 -12.62
N GLY A 134 7.94 11.76 -11.73
CA GLY A 134 7.41 12.99 -11.15
C GLY A 134 8.09 13.36 -9.85
N THR A 135 7.62 14.47 -9.27
CA THR A 135 8.10 14.95 -7.97
C THR A 135 6.99 14.74 -6.92
N PRO A 136 7.25 14.01 -5.82
CA PRO A 136 6.29 13.90 -4.73
C PRO A 136 5.86 15.26 -4.19
N VAL A 137 4.56 15.46 -3.96
CA VAL A 137 4.00 16.73 -3.45
C VAL A 137 4.67 17.18 -2.14
N ALA A 138 5.09 16.23 -1.30
CA ALA A 138 5.82 16.53 -0.05
C ALA A 138 7.18 17.22 -0.25
N LYS A 139 7.73 17.24 -1.48
CA LYS A 139 9.01 17.86 -1.82
C LYS A 139 8.89 19.24 -2.47
N ILE A 140 7.67 19.74 -2.66
CA ILE A 140 7.42 21.03 -3.30
C ILE A 140 6.61 21.93 -2.38
N ALA A 141 6.77 23.25 -2.55
CA ALA A 141 5.96 24.21 -1.81
C ALA A 141 4.50 24.15 -2.28
N PRO A 142 3.52 24.05 -1.38
CA PRO A 142 2.12 24.04 -1.77
C PRO A 142 1.73 25.41 -2.35
N SER A 143 1.02 25.39 -3.48
CA SER A 143 0.38 26.57 -4.07
C SER A 143 -1.12 26.38 -4.12
N ALA A 144 -1.89 27.47 -4.14
CA ALA A 144 -3.35 27.39 -4.26
C ALA A 144 -3.78 26.63 -5.53
N GLN A 145 -3.05 26.83 -6.64
CA GLN A 145 -3.28 26.13 -7.90
C GLN A 145 -3.05 24.62 -7.76
N LEU A 146 -1.92 24.21 -7.15
CA LEU A 146 -1.62 22.80 -6.94
C LEU A 146 -2.67 22.12 -6.06
N LEU A 147 -3.11 22.77 -4.98
CA LEU A 147 -4.14 22.23 -4.09
C LEU A 147 -5.49 22.08 -4.82
N PHE A 148 -5.83 23.03 -5.68
CA PHE A 148 -7.03 22.96 -6.51
C PHE A 148 -6.96 21.78 -7.50
N GLU A 149 -5.83 21.59 -8.18
CA GLU A 149 -5.60 20.49 -9.10
C GLU A 149 -5.66 19.12 -8.40
N ILE A 150 -5.08 19.00 -7.19
CA ILE A 150 -5.21 17.80 -6.36
C ILE A 150 -6.67 17.50 -6.03
N GLY A 151 -7.45 18.53 -5.65
CA GLY A 151 -8.88 18.40 -5.40
C GLY A 151 -9.66 17.93 -6.64
N GLN A 152 -9.38 18.51 -7.80
CA GLN A 152 -9.99 18.08 -9.07
C GLN A 152 -9.64 16.63 -9.43
N LEU A 153 -8.37 16.24 -9.25
CA LEU A 153 -7.91 14.87 -9.48
C LEU A 153 -8.62 13.89 -8.55
N ALA A 154 -8.70 14.20 -7.25
CA ALA A 154 -9.37 13.37 -6.25
C ALA A 154 -10.86 13.19 -6.59
N ALA A 155 -11.57 14.26 -6.95
CA ALA A 155 -12.97 14.19 -7.34
C ALA A 155 -13.20 13.35 -8.61
N ARG A 156 -12.32 13.50 -9.61
CA ARG A 156 -12.38 12.70 -10.84
C ARG A 156 -12.10 11.22 -10.59
N LEU A 157 -11.11 10.92 -9.75
CA LEU A 157 -10.75 9.56 -9.37
C LEU A 157 -11.90 8.88 -8.62
N ASP A 158 -12.45 9.54 -7.59
CA ASP A 158 -13.60 9.04 -6.81
C ASP A 158 -14.80 8.74 -7.71
N LYS A 159 -15.17 9.69 -8.57
CA LYS A 159 -16.27 9.51 -9.53
C LYS A 159 -16.02 8.34 -10.49
N THR A 160 -14.80 8.24 -11.04
CA THR A 160 -14.45 7.21 -12.01
C THR A 160 -14.47 5.81 -11.38
N LEU A 161 -13.94 5.65 -10.16
CA LEU A 161 -14.00 4.38 -9.45
C LEU A 161 -15.44 4.02 -9.09
N ALA A 162 -16.21 4.96 -8.53
CA ALA A 162 -17.58 4.69 -8.10
C ALA A 162 -18.52 4.32 -9.26
N GLU A 163 -18.39 4.97 -10.41
CA GLU A 163 -19.33 4.81 -11.53
C GLU A 163 -18.95 3.69 -12.50
N LYS A 164 -17.66 3.33 -12.59
CA LYS A 164 -17.16 2.51 -13.70
C LYS A 164 -16.28 1.34 -13.30
N PHE A 165 -15.72 1.31 -12.09
CA PHE A 165 -14.89 0.19 -11.66
C PHE A 165 -15.77 -0.91 -11.07
N HIS A 166 -15.69 -2.09 -11.68
CA HIS A 166 -16.38 -3.28 -11.20
C HIS A 166 -15.37 -4.43 -11.15
N HIS A 167 -15.36 -5.14 -10.02
CA HIS A 167 -14.47 -6.29 -9.81
C HIS A 167 -15.18 -7.32 -8.92
N PRO A 168 -15.06 -8.64 -9.20
CA PRO A 168 -15.72 -9.68 -8.39
C PRO A 168 -15.37 -9.59 -6.90
N SER A 169 -14.10 -9.33 -6.59
CA SER A 169 -13.60 -9.18 -5.23
C SER A 169 -13.64 -7.74 -4.70
N VAL A 170 -14.47 -6.84 -5.22
CA VAL A 170 -14.52 -5.44 -4.70
C VAL A 170 -14.84 -5.38 -3.20
N GLN A 171 -15.56 -6.39 -2.68
CA GLN A 171 -15.89 -6.48 -1.26
C GLN A 171 -14.66 -6.70 -0.36
N SER A 172 -13.56 -7.25 -0.88
CA SER A 172 -12.32 -7.44 -0.11
C SER A 172 -11.68 -6.11 0.31
N LEU A 173 -12.01 -5.00 -0.38
CA LEU A 173 -11.60 -3.65 0.01
C LEU A 173 -12.25 -3.18 1.33
N HIS A 174 -13.37 -3.79 1.74
CA HIS A 174 -14.06 -3.43 2.99
C HIS A 174 -13.37 -4.06 4.20
N ARG A 175 -12.32 -3.39 4.68
CA ARG A 175 -11.55 -3.83 5.84
C ARG A 175 -12.11 -3.20 7.12
N GLY A 176 -13.18 -3.81 7.64
CA GLY A 176 -13.98 -3.25 8.75
C GLY A 176 -13.19 -2.89 10.02
N GLN A 177 -12.13 -3.62 10.36
CA GLN A 177 -11.27 -3.35 11.54
C GLN A 177 -9.90 -2.77 11.18
N PHE A 178 -9.75 -2.25 9.96
CA PHE A 178 -8.48 -1.65 9.55
C PHE A 178 -8.23 -0.35 10.30
N ILE A 179 -7.07 -0.24 10.95
CA ILE A 179 -6.74 0.89 11.81
C ILE A 179 -6.70 2.24 11.07
N TRP A 180 -6.50 2.21 9.75
CA TRP A 180 -6.49 3.41 8.90
C TRP A 180 -7.87 3.78 8.33
N ASN A 181 -8.90 3.00 8.64
CA ASN A 181 -10.28 3.40 8.35
C ASN A 181 -10.68 4.52 9.31
N LEU A 182 -11.08 5.68 8.78
CA LEU A 182 -11.46 6.85 9.58
C LEU A 182 -12.71 6.61 10.47
N ALA A 183 -13.49 5.55 10.22
CA ALA A 183 -14.57 5.14 11.11
C ALA A 183 -14.05 4.44 12.39
N ASN A 184 -12.81 3.99 12.41
CA ASN A 184 -12.22 3.15 13.45
C ASN A 184 -11.37 3.92 14.47
N VAL A 185 -11.60 5.23 14.65
CA VAL A 185 -10.95 6.02 15.71
C VAL A 185 -11.00 5.35 17.09
N PRO A 186 -12.08 4.65 17.51
CA PRO A 186 -12.09 3.92 18.78
C PRO A 186 -11.02 2.83 18.93
N LEU A 187 -10.51 2.26 17.82
CA LEU A 187 -9.42 1.27 17.88
C LEU A 187 -8.11 1.87 18.40
N LEU A 188 -7.99 3.20 18.44
CA LEU A 188 -6.77 3.86 18.91
C LEU A 188 -6.60 3.75 20.44
N GLU A 189 -7.63 3.39 21.18
CA GLU A 189 -7.59 3.27 22.65
C GLU A 189 -6.54 2.29 23.16
N GLN A 190 -6.37 1.17 22.45
CA GLN A 190 -5.38 0.17 22.81
C GLN A 190 -3.94 0.70 22.76
N TYR A 191 -3.69 1.81 22.05
CA TYR A 191 -2.38 2.46 21.93
C TYR A 191 -2.18 3.63 22.90
N LEU A 192 -3.19 4.02 23.67
CA LEU A 192 -3.06 5.07 24.70
C LEU A 192 -1.93 4.81 25.71
N PRO A 193 -1.65 3.56 26.15
CA PRO A 193 -0.53 3.28 27.04
C PRO A 193 0.83 3.73 26.48
N THR A 194 1.00 3.70 25.15
CA THR A 194 2.25 4.10 24.47
C THR A 194 2.55 5.60 24.62
N LEU A 195 1.55 6.44 24.92
CA LEU A 195 1.73 7.87 25.15
C LEU A 195 2.30 8.19 26.54
N GLY A 196 2.34 7.22 27.46
CA GLY A 196 2.83 7.41 28.83
C GLY A 196 2.08 8.53 29.57
N HIS A 197 2.82 9.36 30.31
CA HIS A 197 2.31 10.56 30.99
C HIS A 197 2.62 11.84 30.20
N ASN A 198 2.26 11.88 28.90
CA ASN A 198 2.41 13.10 28.11
C ASN A 198 1.18 14.03 28.24
N THR A 199 1.38 15.31 27.96
CA THR A 199 0.33 16.34 27.99
C THR A 199 -0.74 16.14 26.92
N HIS A 200 -0.44 15.39 25.85
CA HIS A 200 -1.36 15.10 24.75
C HIS A 200 -2.29 13.92 25.03
N ARG A 201 -2.01 13.07 26.03
CA ARG A 201 -2.78 11.85 26.29
C ARG A 201 -4.23 12.17 26.61
N ALA A 202 -4.45 13.12 27.53
CA ALA A 202 -5.79 13.58 27.88
C ALA A 202 -6.54 14.13 26.66
N LEU A 203 -5.85 14.83 25.76
CA LEU A 203 -6.44 15.33 24.52
C LEU A 203 -6.84 14.19 23.58
N VAL A 204 -5.98 13.20 23.39
CA VAL A 204 -6.27 12.03 22.54
C VAL A 204 -7.46 11.24 23.11
N GLU A 205 -7.45 10.95 24.42
CA GLU A 205 -8.58 10.31 25.12
C GLU A 205 -9.88 11.09 24.90
N GLN A 206 -9.85 12.41 25.08
CA GLN A 206 -11.01 13.26 24.86
C GLN A 206 -11.52 13.23 23.40
N VAL A 207 -10.63 13.19 22.41
CA VAL A 207 -11.01 13.10 20.98
C VAL A 207 -11.67 11.76 20.68
N ILE A 208 -11.13 10.66 21.22
CA ILE A 208 -11.68 9.32 21.04
C ILE A 208 -13.09 9.23 21.66
N GLU A 209 -13.25 9.69 22.89
CA GLU A 209 -14.56 9.68 23.56
C GLU A 209 -15.58 10.56 22.82
N GLN A 210 -15.18 11.75 22.37
CA GLN A 210 -16.05 12.57 21.53
C GLN A 210 -16.44 11.90 20.22
N PHE A 211 -15.53 11.13 19.60
CA PHE A 211 -15.84 10.39 18.38
C PHE A 211 -16.89 9.31 18.66
N LYS A 212 -16.74 8.55 19.74
CA LYS A 212 -17.70 7.54 20.18
C LYS A 212 -19.08 8.14 20.47
N ASP A 213 -19.13 9.28 21.16
CA ASP A 213 -20.40 9.88 21.57
C ASP A 213 -21.13 10.59 20.42
N LYS A 214 -20.37 11.27 19.54
CA LYS A 214 -20.95 12.20 18.56
C LYS A 214 -20.94 11.70 17.12
N VAL A 215 -19.98 10.84 16.76
CA VAL A 215 -19.76 10.38 15.38
C VAL A 215 -20.29 8.96 15.19
N VAL A 216 -19.94 8.02 16.08
CA VAL A 216 -20.36 6.60 15.96
C VAL A 216 -21.89 6.45 15.79
N PRO A 217 -22.76 7.13 16.56
CA PRO A 217 -24.21 7.00 16.42
C PRO A 217 -24.75 7.50 15.07
N LYS A 218 -23.95 8.28 14.33
CA LYS A 218 -24.31 8.91 13.06
C LYS A 218 -23.54 8.31 11.88
N LEU A 219 -22.68 7.30 12.08
CA LEU A 219 -21.85 6.76 10.99
C LEU A 219 -22.68 6.30 9.79
N SER A 220 -23.86 5.72 10.04
CA SER A 220 -24.78 5.27 8.98
C SER A 220 -25.42 6.40 8.17
N SER A 221 -25.39 7.65 8.65
CA SER A 221 -25.89 8.81 7.91
C SER A 221 -24.81 9.52 7.09
N PHE A 222 -23.54 9.15 7.26
CA PHE A 222 -22.45 9.61 6.41
C PHE A 222 -22.32 8.75 5.17
N ARG A 223 -21.66 9.28 4.13
CA ARG A 223 -21.24 8.48 2.98
C ARG A 223 -20.34 7.37 3.51
N ALA A 224 -20.62 6.12 3.13
CA ALA A 224 -19.74 5.01 3.45
C ALA A 224 -18.34 5.28 2.90
N CYS A 225 -17.34 5.15 3.77
CA CYS A 225 -15.93 5.14 3.40
C CYS A 225 -15.54 3.75 2.90
#